data_AF-A0A848AW84-F1
#
_entry.id   AF-A0A848AW84-F1
#
_cell.length_a   1.000
_cell.length_b   1.000
_cell.length_c   1.000
_cell.angle_alpha   90.00
_cell.angle_beta   90.00
_cell.angle_gamma   90.00
#
_symmetry.space_group_name_H-M   'P 1'
#
loop_
_entity.id
_entity.type
_entity.pdbx_description
1 polymer ?
#
loop_
_entity_poly.entity_id
_entity_poly.type
_entity_poly.pdbx_seq_one_letter_code
_entity_poly.pdbx_strand_id
1 'polypeptide(L)'
;MNISGILKKSLASALLAAGFSLAAASSIFTADQVELIPDRVGSDANDTVEELKMLDRQLCALLRVGNRRSPILCRIAFSDKVPEGEVLLKSAKNIWTIEFNDRTPEWQRSFSMRGRILGWLLAAKLNNRSLAAWPERFPAWVVAGIDARIEGSRTAERFLRRNRQLPLLRALLACGKFPDFQQTMQMNPAELSESGLVWYRELCRVLVDSASTSSTPVDNAFLDYLVLTAAGTAEPEHVFRSTLGRLWLSAAERSPLPGKLETEGWKELGADAKIQRYLEYSAERLAWHEFSPRPAELTQKQLNEILQADLPELDANGEPTGKRLRVDYAELPELVIQRPDAYQLLRDESLRLRSIVEGNGLDFSRLLRDLDLKLLALPITRVEPHDPAPAEEFRHALRTLRESVERRAGIERYLEEFERSAESPFRLYESRIREASRPDDFLIERARKFLERTEALYLQE
;
A
#
# COMPACT_ATOMS: atom_id res chain seq x y z
N MET A 1 21.37 34.59 59.44
CA MET A 1 20.68 33.93 58.31
C MET A 1 20.53 34.93 57.18
N ASN A 2 21.10 34.63 56.02
CA ASN A 2 21.30 35.61 54.94
C ASN A 2 20.09 35.61 53.98
N ILE A 3 19.13 36.49 54.22
CA ILE A 3 17.83 36.60 53.50
C ILE A 3 18.03 36.84 51.99
N SER A 4 19.15 37.46 51.61
CA SER A 4 19.59 37.67 50.21
C SER A 4 19.81 36.37 49.42
N GLY A 5 20.28 35.29 50.06
CA GLY A 5 20.54 34.01 49.38
C GLY A 5 19.28 33.20 49.08
N ILE A 6 18.24 33.35 49.90
CA ILE A 6 16.95 32.65 49.73
C ILE A 6 16.12 33.34 48.64
N LEU A 7 16.11 34.68 48.63
CA LEU A 7 15.45 35.46 47.57
C LEU A 7 16.12 35.26 46.21
N LYS A 8 17.46 35.19 46.13
CA LYS A 8 18.15 34.90 44.84
C LYS A 8 17.87 33.49 44.32
N LYS A 9 17.76 32.49 45.20
CA LYS A 9 17.37 31.13 44.79
C LYS A 9 15.91 31.07 44.35
N SER A 10 14.98 31.74 45.05
CA SER A 10 13.57 31.74 44.64
C SER A 10 13.32 32.57 43.38
N LEU A 11 14.04 33.68 43.17
CA LEU A 11 13.95 34.46 41.93
C LEU A 11 14.60 33.73 40.76
N ALA A 12 15.72 33.02 40.96
CA ALA A 12 16.32 32.19 39.91
C ALA A 12 15.45 30.98 39.57
N SER A 13 14.80 30.34 40.56
CA SER A 13 13.82 29.28 40.32
C SER A 13 12.53 29.81 39.69
N ALA A 14 12.10 31.02 40.01
CA ALA A 14 10.95 31.68 39.37
C ALA A 14 11.28 32.18 37.94
N LEU A 15 12.52 32.62 37.68
CA LEU A 15 13.01 32.95 36.34
C LEU A 15 13.29 31.71 35.49
N LEU A 16 13.68 30.58 36.08
CA LEU A 16 13.71 29.28 35.41
C LEU A 16 12.28 28.80 35.13
N ALA A 17 11.36 28.87 36.09
CA ALA A 17 9.96 28.50 35.89
C ALA A 17 9.23 29.41 34.88
N ALA A 18 9.54 30.71 34.86
CA ALA A 18 9.00 31.67 33.88
C ALA A 18 9.73 31.60 32.53
N GLY A 19 11.02 31.24 32.52
CA GLY A 19 11.78 30.92 31.31
C GLY A 19 11.29 29.63 30.63
N PHE A 20 10.81 28.66 31.42
CA PHE A 20 10.08 27.49 30.91
C PHE A 20 8.63 27.82 30.50
N SER A 21 8.01 28.89 31.01
CA SER A 21 6.63 29.26 30.67
C SER A 21 6.51 30.23 29.48
N LEU A 22 7.60 30.85 29.01
CA LEU A 22 7.61 31.71 27.82
C LEU A 22 7.96 30.97 26.52
N ALA A 23 8.38 29.70 26.63
CA ALA A 23 8.46 28.75 25.51
C ALA A 23 7.21 27.82 25.44
N ALA A 24 6.20 28.06 26.27
CA ALA A 24 4.87 27.48 26.10
C ALA A 24 4.15 28.16 24.92
N ALA A 25 4.71 28.00 23.72
CA ALA A 25 3.96 28.12 22.50
C ALA A 25 2.75 27.18 22.62
N SER A 26 1.55 27.72 22.39
CA SER A 26 0.24 27.03 22.35
C SER A 26 0.35 25.50 22.26
N SER A 27 -0.15 24.76 23.26
CA SER A 27 -0.23 23.28 23.20
C SER A 27 -0.74 22.85 21.83
N ILE A 28 0.10 22.15 21.07
CA ILE A 28 -0.24 21.70 19.73
C ILE A 28 -0.95 20.35 19.89
N PHE A 29 -2.11 20.18 19.29
CA PHE A 29 -2.84 18.92 19.38
C PHE A 29 -2.94 18.23 18.02
N THR A 30 -2.91 16.89 18.04
CA THR A 30 -3.37 16.11 16.91
C THR A 30 -4.91 16.19 16.79
N ALA A 31 -5.47 15.77 15.65
CA ALA A 31 -6.91 15.72 15.45
C ALA A 31 -7.64 14.80 16.46
N ASP A 32 -6.90 13.88 17.07
CA ASP A 32 -7.38 12.94 18.07
C ASP A 32 -6.97 13.35 19.50
N GLN A 33 -6.61 14.61 19.75
CA GLN A 33 -6.33 15.15 21.10
C GLN A 33 -5.10 14.57 21.80
N VAL A 34 -4.08 14.14 21.04
CA VAL A 34 -2.74 13.92 21.59
C VAL A 34 -2.02 15.27 21.68
N GLU A 35 -1.52 15.62 22.86
CA GLU A 35 -0.80 16.87 23.09
C GLU A 35 0.67 16.71 22.66
N LEU A 36 1.14 17.59 21.78
CA LEU A 36 2.52 17.67 21.31
C LEU A 36 3.18 18.88 21.97
N ILE A 37 4.28 18.62 22.68
CA ILE A 37 4.99 19.60 23.51
C ILE A 37 6.39 19.77 22.94
N PRO A 38 6.57 20.65 21.95
CA PRO A 38 7.91 21.01 21.48
C PRO A 38 8.65 21.83 22.54
N ASP A 39 9.93 21.53 22.75
CA ASP A 39 10.82 22.31 23.62
C ASP A 39 11.44 23.53 22.91
N ARG A 40 11.28 23.62 21.58
CA ARG A 40 11.79 24.69 20.73
C ARG A 40 10.82 25.07 19.62
N VAL A 41 11.01 26.27 19.06
CA VAL A 41 10.27 26.76 17.88
C VAL A 41 11.23 26.77 16.69
N GLY A 42 10.82 26.18 15.56
CA GLY A 42 11.63 26.11 14.34
C GLY A 42 11.01 25.20 13.27
N SER A 43 11.54 25.22 12.05
CA SER A 43 11.09 24.34 10.95
C SER A 43 11.16 22.88 11.34
N ASP A 44 12.27 22.45 11.95
CA ASP A 44 12.54 21.04 12.22
C ASP A 44 11.59 20.46 13.30
N ALA A 45 11.24 21.29 14.28
CA ALA A 45 10.24 20.93 15.30
C ALA A 45 8.83 20.88 14.68
N ASN A 46 8.50 21.78 13.75
CA ASN A 46 7.24 21.75 13.02
C ASN A 46 7.14 20.51 12.11
N ASP A 47 8.22 20.12 11.44
CA ASP A 47 8.27 18.90 10.63
C ASP A 47 8.03 17.65 11.48
N THR A 48 8.64 17.59 12.67
CA THR A 48 8.39 16.54 13.66
C THR A 48 6.93 16.52 14.12
N VAL A 49 6.35 17.69 14.38
CA VAL A 49 4.92 17.82 14.74
C VAL A 49 4.02 17.27 13.63
N GLU A 50 4.26 17.64 12.38
CA GLU A 50 3.45 17.16 11.25
C GLU A 50 3.62 15.66 11.02
N GLU A 51 4.83 15.13 11.18
CA GLU A 51 5.09 13.68 11.13
C GLU A 51 4.29 12.93 12.21
N LEU A 52 4.30 13.41 13.45
CA LEU A 52 3.55 12.80 14.56
C LEU A 52 2.03 12.90 14.37
N LYS A 53 1.53 14.03 13.84
CA LYS A 53 0.11 14.16 13.45
C LYS A 53 -0.28 13.14 12.39
N MET A 54 0.59 12.89 11.41
CA MET A 54 0.34 11.89 10.36
C MET A 54 0.39 10.47 10.92
N LEU A 55 1.36 10.15 11.78
CA LEU A 55 1.42 8.86 12.49
C LEU A 55 0.14 8.58 13.27
N ASP A 56 -0.30 9.54 14.09
CA ASP A 56 -1.51 9.43 14.89
C ASP A 56 -2.74 9.24 14.00
N ARG A 57 -2.85 10.02 12.91
CA ARG A 57 -3.94 9.90 11.93
C ARG A 57 -3.97 8.52 11.27
N GLN A 58 -2.83 7.98 10.83
CA GLN A 58 -2.78 6.67 10.20
C GLN A 58 -3.15 5.56 11.20
N LEU A 59 -2.64 5.65 12.44
CA LEU A 59 -2.95 4.70 13.51
C LEU A 59 -4.47 4.67 13.78
N CYS A 60 -5.09 5.83 13.96
CA CYS A 60 -6.53 5.96 14.15
C CYS A 60 -7.34 5.45 12.94
N ALA A 61 -6.91 5.78 11.72
CA ALA A 61 -7.60 5.37 10.50
C ALA A 61 -7.55 3.84 10.28
N LEU A 62 -6.40 3.23 10.50
CA LEU A 62 -6.18 1.80 10.26
C LEU A 62 -6.87 0.93 11.31
N LEU A 63 -6.75 1.32 12.58
CA LEU A 63 -7.21 0.53 13.72
C LEU A 63 -8.56 0.99 14.25
N ARG A 64 -9.14 2.09 13.74
CA ARG A 64 -10.43 2.63 14.18
C ARG A 64 -10.48 2.93 15.69
N VAL A 65 -9.34 3.34 16.24
CA VAL A 65 -9.16 3.73 17.65
C VAL A 65 -9.07 5.25 17.77
N GLY A 66 -9.47 5.80 18.92
CA GLY A 66 -9.40 7.24 19.17
C GLY A 66 -9.23 7.58 20.64
N ASN A 67 -8.47 8.64 20.93
CA ASN A 67 -8.13 9.13 22.26
C ASN A 67 -9.21 10.05 22.83
N ARG A 68 -10.14 10.56 21.99
CA ARG A 68 -11.26 11.43 22.43
C ARG A 68 -12.12 10.84 23.54
N ARG A 69 -12.13 9.51 23.70
CA ARG A 69 -12.86 8.78 24.74
C ARG A 69 -11.94 8.10 25.75
N SER A 70 -10.61 8.25 25.61
CA SER A 70 -9.66 7.65 26.54
C SER A 70 -9.62 8.44 27.84
N PRO A 71 -9.61 7.76 29.01
CA PRO A 71 -9.37 8.42 30.29
C PRO A 71 -7.90 8.86 30.47
N ILE A 72 -7.01 8.49 29.54
CA ILE A 72 -5.60 8.87 29.56
C ILE A 72 -5.37 10.06 28.62
N LEU A 73 -4.85 11.16 29.17
CA LEU A 73 -4.25 12.22 28.38
C LEU A 73 -2.87 11.76 27.89
N CYS A 74 -2.72 11.60 26.59
CA CYS A 74 -1.45 11.25 25.96
C CYS A 74 -0.71 12.51 25.53
N ARG A 75 0.57 12.60 25.92
CA ARG A 75 1.48 13.69 25.58
C ARG A 75 2.70 13.14 24.87
N ILE A 76 3.21 13.85 23.88
CA ILE A 76 4.51 13.61 23.28
C ILE A 76 5.37 14.85 23.47
N ALA A 77 6.46 14.73 24.22
CA ALA A 77 7.38 15.82 24.52
C ALA A 77 8.70 15.65 23.78
N PHE A 78 9.19 16.74 23.19
CA PHE A 78 10.51 16.76 22.55
C PHE A 78 11.53 17.21 23.58
N SER A 79 12.66 16.51 23.68
CA SER A 79 13.61 16.74 24.76
C SER A 79 15.01 16.34 24.36
N ASP A 80 15.95 17.28 24.47
CA ASP A 80 17.38 17.05 24.27
C ASP A 80 18.06 16.31 25.42
N LYS A 81 17.33 16.09 26.51
CA LYS A 81 17.80 15.33 27.67
C LYS A 81 17.67 13.84 27.48
N VAL A 82 16.86 13.40 26.51
CA VAL A 82 16.75 12.00 26.14
C VAL A 82 17.90 11.67 25.18
N PRO A 83 18.64 10.56 25.38
CA PRO A 83 19.65 10.12 24.44
C PRO A 83 19.07 9.90 23.03
N GLU A 84 19.91 10.13 22.01
CA GLU A 84 19.55 9.81 20.63
C GLU A 84 19.24 8.30 20.51
N GLY A 85 18.20 7.95 19.75
CA GLY A 85 17.75 6.56 19.63
C GLY A 85 16.81 6.08 20.74
N GLU A 86 16.63 6.84 21.83
CA GLU A 86 15.78 6.45 22.95
C GLU A 86 14.41 7.14 22.93
N VAL A 87 13.41 6.41 23.44
CA VAL A 87 12.06 6.91 23.67
C VAL A 87 11.68 6.45 25.07
N LEU A 88 11.23 7.37 25.92
CA LEU A 88 10.88 7.12 27.32
C LEU A 88 9.38 7.30 27.53
N LEU A 89 8.79 6.49 28.40
CA LEU A 89 7.40 6.65 28.85
C LEU A 89 7.37 7.05 30.33
N LYS A 90 6.89 8.27 30.60
CA LYS A 90 6.53 8.73 31.93
C LYS A 90 5.03 8.53 32.11
N SER A 91 4.63 7.48 32.82
CA SER A 91 3.22 7.16 33.07
C SER A 91 2.77 7.58 34.47
N ALA A 92 1.76 8.45 34.52
CA ALA A 92 0.96 8.72 35.72
C ALA A 92 -0.45 8.13 35.55
N LYS A 93 -1.29 8.22 36.58
CA LYS A 93 -2.61 7.56 36.62
C LYS A 93 -3.47 7.87 35.37
N ASN A 94 -3.55 9.15 34.98
CA ASN A 94 -4.37 9.61 33.85
C ASN A 94 -3.58 10.43 32.81
N ILE A 95 -2.25 10.53 32.94
CA ILE A 95 -1.41 11.31 32.02
C ILE A 95 -0.19 10.48 31.67
N TRP A 96 -0.03 10.17 30.39
CA TRP A 96 1.12 9.44 29.87
C TRP A 96 1.91 10.35 28.95
N THR A 97 3.20 10.51 29.23
CA THR A 97 4.10 11.36 28.43
C THR A 97 5.17 10.49 27.79
N ILE A 98 5.14 10.45 26.45
CA ILE A 98 6.18 9.88 25.61
C ILE A 98 7.22 10.97 25.37
N GLU A 99 8.48 10.72 25.70
CA GLU A 99 9.55 11.72 25.56
C GLU A 99 10.68 11.15 24.71
N PHE A 100 11.14 11.90 23.71
CA PHE A 100 12.26 11.50 22.85
C PHE A 100 13.01 12.71 22.31
N ASN A 101 14.21 12.46 21.80
CA ASN A 101 15.05 13.47 21.17
C ASN A 101 14.73 13.57 19.68
N ASP A 102 14.22 14.73 19.25
CA ASP A 102 13.84 15.03 17.88
C ASP A 102 14.92 15.79 17.10
N ARG A 103 16.10 16.04 17.71
CA ARG A 103 17.18 16.83 17.09
C ARG A 103 17.89 16.09 15.97
N THR A 104 17.89 14.77 16.02
CA THR A 104 18.41 13.94 14.94
C THR A 104 17.27 13.41 14.07
N PRO A 105 17.37 13.50 12.74
CA PRO A 105 16.34 12.96 11.84
C PRO A 105 16.27 11.42 11.88
N GLU A 106 17.19 10.77 12.60
CA GLU A 106 17.29 9.31 12.73
C GLU A 106 16.03 8.68 13.31
N TRP A 107 15.31 9.37 14.21
CA TRP A 107 14.07 8.83 14.77
C TRP A 107 13.00 8.58 13.71
N GLN A 108 12.98 9.37 12.64
CA GLN A 108 12.04 9.20 11.51
C GLN A 108 12.35 7.95 10.68
N ARG A 109 13.60 7.49 10.71
CA ARG A 109 14.07 6.31 9.98
C ARG A 109 14.16 5.06 10.87
N SER A 110 14.19 5.23 12.18
CA SER A 110 14.33 4.15 13.16
C SER A 110 13.00 3.41 13.39
N PHE A 111 12.87 2.20 12.83
CA PHE A 111 11.72 1.33 13.07
C PHE A 111 11.50 1.03 14.55
N SER A 112 12.57 0.92 15.33
CA SER A 112 12.47 0.67 16.78
C SER A 112 11.85 1.86 17.50
N MET A 113 12.34 3.09 17.25
CA MET A 113 11.77 4.28 17.89
C MET A 113 10.33 4.51 17.45
N ARG A 114 10.03 4.42 16.14
CA ARG A 114 8.67 4.58 15.62
C ARG A 114 7.73 3.51 16.18
N GLY A 115 8.19 2.26 16.24
CA GLY A 115 7.45 1.16 16.87
C GLY A 115 7.10 1.45 18.32
N ARG A 116 8.04 1.98 19.11
CA ARG A 116 7.79 2.34 20.51
C ARG A 116 6.78 3.48 20.65
N ILE A 117 6.93 4.53 19.85
CA ILE A 117 6.00 5.68 19.83
C ILE A 117 4.59 5.20 19.47
N LEU A 118 4.44 4.42 18.39
CA LEU A 118 3.15 3.87 17.94
C LEU A 118 2.54 2.91 18.97
N GLY A 119 3.35 2.04 19.57
CA GLY A 119 2.92 1.09 20.61
C GLY A 119 2.37 1.81 21.84
N TRP A 120 3.07 2.84 22.33
CA TRP A 120 2.60 3.64 23.46
C TRP A 120 1.41 4.54 23.13
N LEU A 121 1.35 5.10 21.92
CA LEU A 121 0.17 5.83 21.46
C LEU A 121 -1.06 4.91 21.43
N LEU A 122 -0.92 3.71 20.89
CA LEU A 122 -1.99 2.71 20.88
C LEU A 122 -2.39 2.31 22.31
N ALA A 123 -1.42 2.07 23.19
CA ALA A 123 -1.64 1.75 24.59
C ALA A 123 -2.43 2.84 25.33
N ALA A 124 -2.10 4.11 25.11
CA ALA A 124 -2.79 5.24 25.71
C ALA A 124 -4.24 5.36 25.19
N LYS A 125 -4.46 5.17 23.89
CA LYS A 125 -5.81 5.19 23.29
C LYS A 125 -6.72 4.07 23.82
N LEU A 126 -6.13 2.90 24.11
CA LEU A 126 -6.86 1.74 24.63
C LEU A 126 -6.94 1.69 26.16
N ASN A 127 -6.24 2.57 26.88
CA ASN A 127 -6.02 2.44 28.33
C ASN A 127 -5.48 1.05 28.72
N ASN A 128 -4.52 0.54 27.94
CA ASN A 128 -3.95 -0.79 28.12
C ASN A 128 -2.52 -0.71 28.65
N ARG A 129 -2.35 -0.96 29.96
CA ARG A 129 -1.04 -0.94 30.62
C ARG A 129 -0.12 -2.09 30.23
N SER A 130 -0.68 -3.25 29.87
CA SER A 130 0.12 -4.40 29.43
C SER A 130 0.80 -4.11 28.10
N LEU A 131 0.07 -3.49 27.17
CA LEU A 131 0.63 -2.99 25.89
C LEU A 131 1.69 -1.91 26.14
N ALA A 132 1.50 -1.05 27.15
CA ALA A 132 2.46 -0.02 27.49
C ALA A 132 3.79 -0.56 28.05
N ALA A 133 3.79 -1.76 28.62
CA ALA A 133 4.98 -2.36 29.23
C ALA A 133 5.99 -2.91 28.21
N TRP A 134 5.54 -3.26 26.99
CA TRP A 134 6.36 -3.93 25.99
C TRP A 134 6.20 -3.30 24.59
N PRO A 135 6.54 -2.01 24.44
CA PRO A 135 6.37 -1.26 23.19
C PRO A 135 7.25 -1.76 22.03
N GLU A 136 8.38 -2.39 22.33
CA GLU A 136 9.30 -2.99 21.34
C GLU A 136 8.71 -4.21 20.63
N ARG A 137 7.62 -4.77 21.15
CA ARG A 137 6.87 -5.86 20.50
C ARG A 137 5.90 -5.36 19.43
N PHE A 138 5.81 -4.05 19.21
CA PHE A 138 5.00 -3.51 18.12
C PHE A 138 5.56 -3.99 16.77
N PRO A 139 4.78 -4.68 15.92
CA PRO A 139 5.33 -5.38 14.75
C PRO A 139 5.96 -4.42 13.74
N ALA A 140 7.18 -4.73 13.33
CA ALA A 140 7.96 -3.89 12.42
C ALA A 140 7.30 -3.72 11.04
N TRP A 141 6.61 -4.76 10.54
CA TRP A 141 5.87 -4.69 9.29
C TRP A 141 4.71 -3.70 9.35
N VAL A 142 4.10 -3.49 10.52
CA VAL A 142 3.04 -2.49 10.70
C VAL A 142 3.61 -1.08 10.68
N VAL A 143 4.75 -0.86 11.34
CA VAL A 143 5.49 0.41 11.26
C VAL A 143 5.83 0.74 9.81
N ALA A 144 6.40 -0.23 9.08
CA ALA A 144 6.78 -0.06 7.68
C ALA A 144 5.59 0.27 6.77
N GLY A 145 4.44 -0.39 6.97
CA GLY A 145 3.23 -0.10 6.21
C GLY A 145 2.62 1.26 6.53
N ILE A 146 2.67 1.71 7.79
CA ILE A 146 2.25 3.06 8.19
C ILE A 146 3.16 4.12 7.54
N ASP A 147 4.48 3.92 7.60
CA ASP A 147 5.45 4.84 7.00
C ASP A 147 5.22 4.97 5.48
N ALA A 148 5.01 3.85 4.78
CA ALA A 148 4.68 3.84 3.36
C ALA A 148 3.38 4.59 3.04
N ARG A 149 2.38 4.52 3.93
CA ARG A 149 1.13 5.30 3.79
C ARG A 149 1.36 6.80 4.00
N ILE A 150 2.23 7.18 4.94
CA ILE A 150 2.59 8.58 5.17
C ILE A 150 3.33 9.13 3.95
N GLU A 151 4.30 8.39 3.42
CA GLU A 151 5.02 8.78 2.21
C GLU A 151 4.08 8.97 1.02
N GLY A 152 3.16 8.03 0.79
CA GLY A 152 2.10 8.20 -0.21
C GLY A 152 1.23 9.44 0.02
N SER A 153 0.94 9.81 1.26
CA SER A 153 0.16 11.03 1.55
C SER A 153 0.87 12.35 1.21
N ARG A 154 2.20 12.32 1.03
CA ARG A 154 3.05 13.47 0.68
C ARG A 154 3.20 13.66 -0.83
N THR A 155 2.97 12.60 -1.60
CA THR A 155 3.10 12.63 -3.06
C THR A 155 1.77 12.96 -3.74
N ALA A 156 1.76 12.94 -5.08
CA ALA A 156 0.55 13.13 -5.88
C ALA A 156 -0.55 12.09 -5.56
N GLU A 157 -0.22 10.95 -4.92
CA GLU A 157 -1.19 9.91 -4.54
C GLU A 157 -2.35 10.46 -3.70
N ARG A 158 -2.13 11.49 -2.87
CA ARG A 158 -3.18 12.07 -2.02
C ARG A 158 -4.40 12.57 -2.80
N PHE A 159 -4.23 12.91 -4.08
CA PHE A 159 -5.29 13.45 -4.94
C PHE A 159 -6.08 12.37 -5.68
N LEU A 160 -5.73 11.10 -5.48
CA LEU A 160 -6.18 10.02 -6.33
C LEU A 160 -6.95 9.00 -5.49
N ARG A 161 -8.25 8.86 -5.76
CA ARG A 161 -9.19 8.07 -4.94
C ARG A 161 -8.83 6.58 -4.75
N ARG A 162 -7.93 6.03 -5.58
CA ARG A 162 -7.46 4.61 -5.56
C ARG A 162 -6.02 4.42 -6.01
N ASN A 163 -5.22 5.48 -6.14
CA ASN A 163 -3.89 5.37 -6.76
C ASN A 163 -2.83 5.30 -5.68
N ARG A 164 -2.10 4.19 -5.67
CA ARG A 164 -0.91 4.00 -4.85
C ARG A 164 0.23 3.77 -5.81
N GLN A 165 1.32 4.51 -5.67
CA GLN A 165 2.54 4.22 -6.42
C GLN A 165 3.17 3.01 -5.76
N LEU A 166 2.95 1.84 -6.37
CA LEU A 166 3.52 0.57 -5.95
C LEU A 166 4.39 0.02 -7.09
N PRO A 167 5.48 0.71 -7.48
CA PRO A 167 6.26 0.38 -8.67
C PRO A 167 6.90 -1.01 -8.58
N LEU A 168 7.40 -1.41 -7.41
CA LEU A 168 8.00 -2.74 -7.25
C LEU A 168 6.94 -3.82 -7.35
N LEU A 169 5.83 -3.66 -6.63
CA LEU A 169 4.74 -4.61 -6.64
C LEU A 169 4.22 -4.79 -8.06
N ARG A 170 4.08 -3.72 -8.84
CA ARG A 170 3.72 -3.80 -10.26
C ARG A 170 4.73 -4.62 -11.06
N ALA A 171 6.02 -4.38 -10.88
CA ALA A 171 7.06 -5.14 -11.59
C ALA A 171 7.02 -6.64 -11.21
N LEU A 172 6.82 -6.94 -9.92
CA LEU A 172 6.69 -8.31 -9.41
C LEU A 172 5.44 -8.99 -10.00
N LEU A 173 4.28 -8.33 -9.91
CA LEU A 173 3.02 -8.82 -10.46
C LEU A 173 3.07 -8.99 -11.98
N ALA A 174 3.74 -8.08 -12.70
CA ALA A 174 3.96 -8.22 -14.13
C ALA A 174 4.81 -9.46 -14.48
N CYS A 175 5.75 -9.82 -13.61
CA CYS A 175 6.53 -11.05 -13.71
C CYS A 175 5.79 -12.30 -13.19
N GLY A 176 4.54 -12.17 -12.73
CA GLY A 176 3.80 -13.27 -12.10
C GLY A 176 4.42 -13.74 -10.76
N LYS A 177 5.16 -12.86 -10.08
CA LYS A 177 5.79 -13.13 -8.79
C LYS A 177 5.11 -12.31 -7.71
N PHE A 178 4.84 -12.93 -6.57
CA PHE A 178 4.47 -12.21 -5.36
C PHE A 178 5.27 -12.78 -4.19
N PRO A 179 5.85 -11.93 -3.32
CA PRO A 179 6.60 -12.41 -2.17
C PRO A 179 5.73 -13.22 -1.22
N ASP A 180 6.37 -14.15 -0.49
CA ASP A 180 5.70 -14.84 0.60
C ASP A 180 5.39 -13.84 1.73
N PHE A 181 4.11 -13.75 2.10
CA PHE A 181 3.67 -12.75 3.07
C PHE A 181 4.17 -13.07 4.49
N GLN A 182 4.29 -14.35 4.85
CA GLN A 182 4.73 -14.74 6.20
C GLN A 182 6.20 -14.40 6.38
N GLN A 183 7.03 -14.70 5.38
CA GLN A 183 8.42 -14.27 5.35
C GLN A 183 8.52 -12.76 5.46
N THR A 184 7.72 -12.02 4.69
CA THR A 184 7.68 -10.55 4.76
C THR A 184 7.33 -10.08 6.18
N MET A 185 6.32 -10.64 6.84
CA MET A 185 5.95 -10.25 8.22
C MET A 185 7.05 -10.54 9.26
N GLN A 186 7.94 -11.50 8.99
CA GLN A 186 9.00 -11.94 9.90
C GLN A 186 10.35 -11.25 9.64
N MET A 187 10.50 -10.51 8.53
CA MET A 187 11.75 -9.83 8.21
C MET A 187 12.11 -8.78 9.26
N ASN A 188 13.39 -8.73 9.62
CA ASN A 188 13.95 -7.67 10.44
C ASN A 188 14.39 -6.49 9.55
N PRO A 189 13.77 -5.31 9.63
CA PRO A 189 14.15 -4.17 8.78
C PRO A 189 15.58 -3.71 8.99
N ALA A 190 16.18 -3.95 10.16
CA ALA A 190 17.56 -3.55 10.45
C ALA A 190 18.60 -4.32 9.61
N GLU A 191 18.23 -5.47 9.04
CA GLU A 191 19.10 -6.29 8.20
C GLU A 191 18.97 -5.98 6.70
N LEU A 192 18.03 -5.11 6.34
CA LEU A 192 17.77 -4.75 4.95
C LEU A 192 18.63 -3.57 4.51
N SER A 193 19.10 -3.60 3.26
CA SER A 193 19.72 -2.44 2.62
C SER A 193 18.71 -1.31 2.42
N GLU A 194 19.17 -0.09 2.14
CA GLU A 194 18.26 1.05 1.88
C GLU A 194 17.26 0.74 0.75
N SER A 195 17.70 0.08 -0.33
CA SER A 195 16.82 -0.34 -1.41
C SER A 195 15.85 -1.44 -0.97
N GLY A 196 16.31 -2.39 -0.15
CA GLY A 196 15.45 -3.43 0.43
C GLY A 196 14.39 -2.87 1.38
N LEU A 197 14.70 -1.79 2.10
CA LEU A 197 13.75 -1.11 2.99
C LEU A 197 12.60 -0.44 2.22
N VAL A 198 12.89 0.17 1.07
CA VAL A 198 11.85 0.73 0.19
C VAL A 198 10.88 -0.37 -0.24
N TRP A 199 11.42 -1.52 -0.63
CA TRP A 199 10.63 -2.68 -1.07
C TRP A 199 9.79 -3.26 0.05
N TYR A 200 10.40 -3.44 1.21
CA TYR A 200 9.74 -3.93 2.41
C TYR A 200 8.57 -3.04 2.81
N ARG A 201 8.75 -1.71 2.83
CA ARG A 201 7.69 -0.74 3.12
C ARG A 201 6.52 -0.84 2.14
N GLU A 202 6.80 -0.99 0.85
CA GLU A 202 5.76 -1.13 -0.18
C GLU A 202 4.90 -2.39 0.02
N LEU A 203 5.54 -3.53 0.31
CA LEU A 203 4.84 -4.80 0.59
C LEU A 203 4.06 -4.74 1.90
N CYS A 204 4.66 -4.16 2.95
CA CYS A 204 4.00 -3.96 4.23
C CYS A 204 2.78 -3.04 4.14
N ARG A 205 2.78 -2.07 3.22
CA ARG A 205 1.61 -1.24 2.93
C ARG A 205 0.43 -2.09 2.50
N VAL A 206 0.64 -3.03 1.58
CA VAL A 206 -0.39 -3.97 1.12
C VAL A 206 -0.95 -4.78 2.29
N LEU A 207 -0.08 -5.30 3.15
CA LEU A 207 -0.49 -6.09 4.32
C LEU A 207 -1.35 -5.28 5.30
N VAL A 208 -0.91 -4.07 5.64
CA VAL A 208 -1.61 -3.20 6.59
C VAL A 208 -2.97 -2.77 6.04
N ASP A 209 -3.05 -2.49 4.74
CA ASP A 209 -4.29 -2.12 4.08
C ASP A 209 -5.26 -3.28 3.93
N SER A 210 -4.75 -4.48 3.63
CA SER A 210 -5.55 -5.70 3.64
C SER A 210 -6.08 -5.99 5.05
N ALA A 211 -5.22 -5.97 6.08
CA ALA A 211 -5.61 -6.18 7.47
C ALA A 211 -6.70 -5.20 7.93
N SER A 212 -6.55 -3.91 7.61
CA SER A 212 -7.53 -2.88 7.96
C SER A 212 -8.85 -3.04 7.22
N THR A 213 -8.82 -3.45 5.95
CA THR A 213 -10.01 -3.66 5.11
C THR A 213 -10.78 -4.92 5.50
N SER A 214 -10.09 -6.01 5.84
CA SER A 214 -10.71 -7.25 6.31
C SER A 214 -11.31 -7.09 7.71
N SER A 215 -10.76 -6.20 8.54
CA SER A 215 -11.27 -5.91 9.88
C SER A 215 -12.49 -4.99 9.85
N THR A 216 -13.43 -5.17 10.77
CA THR A 216 -14.63 -4.32 10.92
C THR A 216 -14.61 -3.57 12.26
N PRO A 217 -15.51 -2.58 12.48
CA PRO A 217 -15.63 -1.95 13.79
C PRO A 217 -16.05 -2.90 14.91
N VAL A 218 -16.74 -4.00 14.59
CA VAL A 218 -17.24 -4.99 15.55
C VAL A 218 -16.25 -6.13 15.76
N ASP A 219 -15.60 -6.58 14.69
CA ASP A 219 -14.56 -7.62 14.68
C ASP A 219 -13.25 -7.00 14.16
N ASN A 220 -12.52 -6.34 15.05
CA ASN A 220 -11.30 -5.59 14.72
C ASN A 220 -10.05 -6.46 14.94
N ALA A 221 -9.97 -7.56 14.20
CA ALA A 221 -8.89 -8.53 14.38
C ALA A 221 -7.48 -7.95 14.16
N PHE A 222 -7.34 -6.86 13.39
CA PHE A 222 -6.06 -6.17 13.27
C PHE A 222 -5.62 -5.50 14.57
N LEU A 223 -6.55 -4.86 15.29
CA LEU A 223 -6.28 -4.32 16.61
C LEU A 223 -5.98 -5.44 17.61
N ASP A 224 -6.78 -6.50 17.60
CA ASP A 224 -6.60 -7.64 18.51
C ASP A 224 -5.25 -8.33 18.30
N TYR A 225 -4.84 -8.50 17.04
CA TYR A 225 -3.50 -8.99 16.70
C TYR A 225 -2.41 -8.15 17.37
N LEU A 226 -2.46 -6.83 17.22
CA LEU A 226 -1.45 -5.93 17.82
C LEU A 226 -1.43 -6.01 19.34
N VAL A 227 -2.60 -6.03 19.98
CA VAL A 227 -2.71 -6.10 21.44
C VAL A 227 -2.18 -7.43 21.98
N LEU A 228 -2.54 -8.55 21.33
CA LEU A 228 -2.12 -9.88 21.75
C LEU A 228 -0.64 -10.14 21.46
N THR A 229 -0.12 -9.68 20.31
CA THR A 229 1.30 -9.77 20.00
C THR A 229 2.13 -9.02 21.03
N ALA A 230 1.71 -7.83 21.44
CA ALA A 230 2.42 -7.07 22.45
C ALA A 230 2.31 -7.67 23.86
N ALA A 231 1.16 -8.25 24.21
CA ALA A 231 1.01 -8.98 25.47
C ALA A 231 2.04 -10.13 25.59
N GLY A 232 2.32 -10.80 24.47
CA GLY A 232 3.35 -11.86 24.37
C GLY A 232 3.09 -13.05 25.30
N THR A 233 1.82 -13.29 25.64
CA THR A 233 1.39 -14.42 26.47
C THR A 233 1.11 -15.68 25.66
N ALA A 234 1.06 -15.57 24.34
CA ALA A 234 0.76 -16.67 23.42
C ALA A 234 1.76 -16.67 22.26
N GLU A 235 1.96 -17.84 21.66
CA GLU A 235 2.83 -18.03 20.51
C GLU A 235 2.39 -17.14 19.32
N PRO A 236 3.32 -16.50 18.59
CA PRO A 236 2.99 -15.58 17.50
C PRO A 236 2.06 -16.18 16.43
N GLU A 237 2.27 -17.46 16.09
CA GLU A 237 1.46 -18.19 15.12
C GLU A 237 0.02 -18.41 15.63
N HIS A 238 -0.14 -18.69 16.93
CA HIS A 238 -1.46 -18.81 17.55
C HIS A 238 -2.20 -17.47 17.58
N VAL A 239 -1.50 -16.39 17.92
CA VAL A 239 -2.04 -15.02 17.86
C VAL A 239 -2.49 -14.70 16.45
N PHE A 240 -1.66 -14.96 15.44
CA PHE A 240 -2.01 -14.72 14.04
C PHE A 240 -3.25 -15.51 13.61
N ARG A 241 -3.27 -16.84 13.82
CA ARG A 241 -4.38 -17.70 13.40
C ARG A 241 -5.70 -17.34 14.07
N SER A 242 -5.68 -16.96 15.35
CA SER A 242 -6.89 -16.58 16.11
C SER A 242 -7.42 -15.20 15.75
N THR A 243 -6.61 -14.32 15.15
CA THR A 243 -6.96 -12.94 14.81
C THR A 243 -6.96 -12.71 13.29
N LEU A 244 -5.91 -12.10 12.73
CA LEU A 244 -5.81 -11.72 11.32
C LEU A 244 -5.93 -12.92 10.38
N GLY A 245 -5.28 -14.03 10.70
CA GLY A 245 -5.27 -15.25 9.89
C GLY A 245 -6.69 -15.79 9.66
N ARG A 246 -7.54 -15.79 10.69
CA ARG A 246 -8.96 -16.16 10.57
C ARG A 246 -9.70 -15.26 9.59
N LEU A 247 -9.51 -13.94 9.66
CA LEU A 247 -10.21 -13.01 8.78
C LEU A 247 -9.72 -13.09 7.34
N TRP A 248 -8.41 -13.19 7.12
CA TRP A 248 -7.86 -13.38 5.78
C TRP A 248 -8.26 -14.71 5.17
N LEU A 249 -8.30 -15.80 5.96
CA LEU A 249 -8.80 -17.08 5.49
C LEU A 249 -10.29 -16.98 5.11
N SER A 250 -11.12 -16.37 5.97
CA SER A 250 -12.53 -16.16 5.67
C SER A 250 -12.74 -15.25 4.44
N ALA A 251 -11.90 -14.23 4.28
CA ALA A 251 -11.92 -13.36 3.10
C ALA A 251 -11.50 -14.13 1.83
N ALA A 252 -10.50 -15.01 1.92
CA ALA A 252 -10.11 -15.91 0.84
C ALA A 252 -11.28 -16.84 0.44
N GLU A 253 -12.00 -17.38 1.43
CA GLU A 253 -13.17 -18.25 1.23
C GLU A 253 -14.39 -17.53 0.64
N ARG A 254 -14.50 -16.21 0.79
CA ARG A 254 -15.61 -15.43 0.23
C ARG A 254 -15.28 -14.73 -1.09
N SER A 255 -14.01 -14.42 -1.33
CA SER A 255 -13.59 -13.65 -2.51
C SER A 255 -13.67 -14.49 -3.79
N PRO A 256 -14.00 -13.87 -4.95
CA PRO A 256 -13.94 -14.52 -6.25
C PRO A 256 -12.49 -14.57 -6.72
N LEU A 257 -11.69 -15.47 -6.15
CA LEU A 257 -10.27 -15.61 -6.50
C LEU A 257 -10.12 -16.40 -7.81
N PRO A 258 -9.19 -16.02 -8.71
CA PRO A 258 -8.84 -16.82 -9.87
C PRO A 258 -8.48 -18.26 -9.47
N GLY A 259 -8.94 -19.26 -10.24
CA GLY A 259 -8.68 -20.70 -10.00
C GLY A 259 -9.46 -21.33 -8.84
N LYS A 260 -10.18 -20.56 -8.02
CA LYS A 260 -10.95 -21.10 -6.89
C LYS A 260 -12.12 -21.99 -7.30
N LEU A 261 -12.71 -21.71 -8.46
CA LEU A 261 -13.85 -22.44 -9.00
C LEU A 261 -13.47 -23.77 -9.65
N GLU A 262 -12.18 -24.07 -9.80
CA GLU A 262 -11.70 -25.38 -10.28
C GLU A 262 -11.83 -26.49 -9.22
N THR A 263 -12.41 -26.15 -8.04
CA THR A 263 -12.89 -26.99 -6.91
C THR A 263 -11.92 -28.00 -6.28
N GLU A 264 -11.21 -28.82 -7.05
CA GLU A 264 -10.28 -29.83 -6.55
C GLU A 264 -9.02 -29.18 -5.97
N GLY A 265 -8.31 -28.37 -6.76
CA GLY A 265 -7.10 -27.68 -6.30
C GLY A 265 -7.34 -26.75 -5.12
N TRP A 266 -8.44 -25.99 -5.10
CA TRP A 266 -8.73 -25.06 -3.99
C TRP A 266 -9.05 -25.76 -2.67
N LYS A 267 -9.74 -26.91 -2.70
CA LYS A 267 -10.08 -27.67 -1.49
C LYS A 267 -8.83 -28.26 -0.85
N GLU A 268 -7.87 -28.71 -1.66
CA GLU A 268 -6.61 -29.31 -1.20
C GLU A 268 -5.62 -28.29 -0.62
N LEU A 269 -5.74 -27.01 -0.97
CA LEU A 269 -4.88 -25.96 -0.40
C LEU A 269 -5.06 -25.82 1.13
N GLY A 270 -3.93 -25.80 1.83
CA GLY A 270 -3.86 -25.43 3.24
C GLY A 270 -4.26 -23.96 3.48
N ALA A 271 -4.53 -23.63 4.76
CA ALA A 271 -4.98 -22.30 5.15
C ALA A 271 -4.00 -21.18 4.72
N ASP A 272 -2.70 -21.40 4.92
CA ASP A 272 -1.67 -20.39 4.60
C ASP A 272 -1.59 -20.11 3.10
N ALA A 273 -1.71 -21.14 2.26
CA ALA A 273 -1.76 -20.98 0.81
C ALA A 273 -3.02 -20.23 0.36
N LYS A 274 -4.17 -20.47 0.99
CA LYS A 274 -5.40 -19.72 0.72
C LYS A 274 -5.27 -18.25 1.11
N ILE A 275 -4.63 -17.95 2.24
CA ILE A 275 -4.34 -16.59 2.69
C ILE A 275 -3.38 -15.91 1.70
N GLN A 276 -2.30 -16.59 1.28
CA GLN A 276 -1.36 -16.10 0.28
C GLN A 276 -2.07 -15.71 -1.02
N ARG A 277 -2.96 -16.57 -1.55
CA ARG A 277 -3.77 -16.25 -2.75
C ARG A 277 -4.67 -15.04 -2.58
N TYR A 278 -5.27 -14.88 -1.39
CA TYR A 278 -6.08 -13.70 -1.10
C TYR A 278 -5.25 -12.40 -1.03
N LEU A 279 -4.04 -12.47 -0.46
CA LEU A 279 -3.14 -11.34 -0.38
C LEU A 279 -2.57 -10.96 -1.76
N GLU A 280 -2.23 -11.94 -2.60
CA GLU A 280 -1.90 -11.73 -4.02
C GLU A 280 -3.01 -10.97 -4.75
N TYR A 281 -4.25 -11.47 -4.65
CA TYR A 281 -5.42 -10.83 -5.25
C TYR A 281 -5.65 -9.40 -4.70
N SER A 282 -5.48 -9.20 -3.40
CA SER A 282 -5.60 -7.88 -2.77
C SER A 282 -4.51 -6.93 -3.26
N ALA A 283 -3.28 -7.42 -3.43
CA ALA A 283 -2.14 -6.67 -3.93
C ALA A 283 -2.37 -6.25 -5.39
N GLU A 284 -2.85 -7.16 -6.23
CA GLU A 284 -3.18 -6.87 -7.64
C GLU A 284 -4.23 -5.76 -7.76
N ARG A 285 -5.27 -5.79 -6.92
CA ARG A 285 -6.30 -4.73 -6.91
C ARG A 285 -5.77 -3.38 -6.44
N LEU A 286 -4.71 -3.35 -5.63
CA LEU A 286 -4.08 -2.13 -5.13
C LEU A 286 -3.02 -1.57 -6.07
N ALA A 287 -2.29 -2.44 -6.77
CA ALA A 287 -1.17 -2.07 -7.64
C ALA A 287 -1.65 -1.28 -8.86
N TRP A 288 -2.75 -1.69 -9.47
CA TRP A 288 -3.19 -1.20 -10.77
C TRP A 288 -4.37 -0.21 -10.66
N HIS A 289 -4.37 0.84 -11.47
CA HIS A 289 -5.42 1.87 -11.45
C HIS A 289 -5.49 2.63 -12.78
N GLU A 290 -6.45 3.55 -12.91
CA GLU A 290 -6.71 4.33 -14.14
C GLU A 290 -5.46 5.00 -14.76
N PHE A 291 -4.63 5.65 -13.94
CA PHE A 291 -3.39 6.30 -14.40
C PHE A 291 -2.15 5.37 -14.55
N SER A 292 -2.25 4.10 -14.13
CA SER A 292 -1.19 3.10 -14.25
C SER A 292 -1.88 1.75 -14.42
N PRO A 293 -2.56 1.55 -15.54
CA PRO A 293 -3.43 0.40 -15.73
C PRO A 293 -2.60 -0.87 -15.91
N ARG A 294 -3.17 -2.02 -15.51
CA ARG A 294 -2.49 -3.32 -15.64
C ARG A 294 -2.16 -3.62 -17.11
N PRO A 295 -0.92 -3.97 -17.51
CA PRO A 295 -0.52 -4.18 -18.91
C PRO A 295 -1.55 -4.95 -19.73
N ALA A 296 -1.83 -4.50 -20.95
CA ALA A 296 -2.89 -5.06 -21.79
C ALA A 296 -2.67 -6.54 -22.09
N GLU A 297 -1.43 -6.99 -22.24
CA GLU A 297 -1.07 -8.40 -22.41
C GLU A 297 -1.53 -9.26 -21.22
N LEU A 298 -1.31 -8.80 -19.99
CA LEU A 298 -1.74 -9.53 -18.79
C LEU A 298 -3.26 -9.54 -18.65
N THR A 299 -3.91 -8.42 -18.96
CA THR A 299 -5.38 -8.34 -19.00
C THR A 299 -5.95 -9.26 -20.08
N GLN A 300 -5.35 -9.30 -21.26
CA GLN A 300 -5.76 -10.18 -22.35
C GLN A 300 -5.58 -11.65 -22.00
N LYS A 301 -4.46 -12.02 -21.38
CA LYS A 301 -4.22 -13.38 -20.89
C LYS A 301 -5.29 -13.81 -19.90
N GLN A 302 -5.54 -13.00 -18.86
CA GLN A 302 -6.57 -13.33 -17.87
C GLN A 302 -7.98 -13.38 -18.51
N LEU A 303 -8.27 -12.46 -19.42
CA LEU A 303 -9.56 -12.44 -20.11
C LEU A 303 -9.75 -13.69 -20.97
N ASN A 304 -8.72 -14.13 -21.70
CA ASN A 304 -8.77 -15.35 -22.51
C ASN A 304 -8.93 -16.61 -21.65
N GLU A 305 -8.30 -16.65 -20.46
CA GLU A 305 -8.48 -17.75 -19.51
C GLU A 305 -9.92 -17.80 -18.95
N ILE A 306 -10.51 -16.65 -18.63
CA ILE A 306 -11.84 -16.57 -18.02
C ILE A 306 -12.97 -16.73 -19.06
N LEU A 307 -12.81 -16.19 -20.27
CA LEU A 307 -13.81 -16.29 -21.34
C LEU A 307 -13.88 -17.68 -22.01
N GLN A 308 -13.22 -18.66 -21.42
CA GLN A 308 -13.33 -20.08 -21.74
C GLN A 308 -14.06 -20.75 -20.59
N ALA A 309 -15.38 -20.92 -20.74
CA ALA A 309 -16.20 -21.59 -19.74
C ALA A 309 -15.81 -23.06 -19.66
N ASP A 310 -15.69 -23.60 -18.45
CA ASP A 310 -15.32 -25.00 -18.20
C ASP A 310 -16.56 -25.72 -17.67
N LEU A 311 -17.36 -26.23 -18.61
CA LEU A 311 -18.71 -26.73 -18.35
C LEU A 311 -18.68 -28.23 -18.05
N PRO A 312 -19.40 -28.73 -17.03
CA PRO A 312 -19.61 -30.17 -16.89
C PRO A 312 -20.43 -30.68 -18.08
N GLU A 313 -20.00 -31.78 -18.69
CA GLU A 313 -20.80 -32.50 -19.68
C GLU A 313 -21.92 -33.24 -18.93
N LEU A 314 -23.17 -32.95 -19.30
CA LEU A 314 -24.36 -33.55 -18.68
C LEU A 314 -24.85 -34.74 -19.52
N ASP A 315 -25.32 -35.78 -18.85
CA ASP A 315 -25.95 -36.92 -19.50
C ASP A 315 -27.40 -36.60 -19.93
N ALA A 316 -28.09 -37.58 -20.52
CA ALA A 316 -29.48 -37.42 -20.97
C ALA A 316 -30.47 -37.13 -19.83
N ASN A 317 -30.09 -37.38 -18.58
CA ASN A 317 -30.90 -37.12 -17.39
C ASN A 317 -30.54 -35.79 -16.72
N GLY A 318 -29.53 -35.08 -17.22
CA GLY A 318 -29.05 -33.81 -16.66
C GLY A 318 -27.99 -33.96 -15.56
N GLU A 319 -27.44 -35.16 -15.37
CA GLU A 319 -26.42 -35.44 -14.35
C GLU A 319 -25.00 -35.28 -14.90
N PRO A 320 -24.02 -34.82 -14.08
CA PRO A 320 -22.64 -34.65 -14.52
C PRO A 320 -21.98 -35.99 -14.87
N THR A 321 -21.45 -36.11 -16.08
CA THR A 321 -20.74 -37.32 -16.57
C THR A 321 -19.31 -37.46 -16.02
N GLY A 322 -18.82 -36.45 -15.29
CA GLY A 322 -17.42 -36.35 -14.83
C GLY A 322 -16.46 -35.79 -15.87
N LYS A 323 -16.89 -35.61 -17.13
CA LYS A 323 -16.13 -34.90 -18.17
C LYS A 323 -16.44 -33.41 -18.16
N ARG A 324 -15.48 -32.61 -18.62
CA ARG A 324 -15.63 -31.18 -18.79
C ARG A 324 -15.36 -30.74 -20.22
N LEU A 325 -16.13 -29.76 -20.68
CA LEU A 325 -16.06 -29.17 -22.01
C LEU A 325 -15.62 -27.71 -21.86
N ARG A 326 -14.55 -27.35 -22.56
CA ARG A 326 -14.14 -25.95 -22.70
C ARG A 326 -14.92 -25.31 -23.85
N VAL A 327 -15.60 -24.21 -23.56
CA VAL A 327 -16.45 -23.51 -24.51
C VAL A 327 -16.16 -22.01 -24.49
N ASP A 328 -16.09 -21.38 -25.66
CA ASP A 328 -16.03 -19.92 -25.74
C ASP A 328 -17.34 -19.31 -25.21
N TYR A 329 -17.22 -18.22 -24.45
CA TYR A 329 -18.37 -17.49 -23.93
C TYR A 329 -19.41 -17.11 -25.00
N ALA A 330 -19.01 -16.88 -26.25
CA ALA A 330 -19.92 -16.54 -27.35
C ALA A 330 -21.00 -17.61 -27.63
N GLU A 331 -20.76 -18.86 -27.22
CA GLU A 331 -21.67 -20.01 -27.38
C GLU A 331 -22.54 -20.26 -26.13
N LEU A 332 -22.29 -19.57 -25.01
CA LEU A 332 -23.09 -19.70 -23.79
C LEU A 332 -24.59 -19.45 -24.02
N PRO A 333 -25.03 -18.45 -24.81
CA PRO A 333 -26.46 -18.20 -25.03
C PRO A 333 -27.22 -19.42 -25.55
N GLU A 334 -26.60 -20.24 -26.40
CA GLU A 334 -27.19 -21.47 -26.92
C GLU A 334 -27.16 -22.61 -25.90
N LEU A 335 -26.07 -22.72 -25.14
CA LEU A 335 -25.82 -23.86 -24.24
C LEU A 335 -26.60 -23.79 -22.93
N VAL A 336 -27.03 -22.60 -22.50
CA VAL A 336 -27.78 -22.41 -21.24
C VAL A 336 -29.28 -22.68 -21.42
N ILE A 337 -29.80 -22.61 -22.64
CA ILE A 337 -31.21 -22.82 -22.93
C ILE A 337 -31.60 -24.27 -22.60
N GLN A 338 -32.58 -24.41 -21.72
CA GLN A 338 -33.11 -25.69 -21.23
C GLN A 338 -32.07 -26.56 -20.50
N ARG A 339 -30.93 -25.99 -20.13
CA ARG A 339 -29.89 -26.72 -19.41
C ARG A 339 -30.25 -26.84 -17.92
N PRO A 340 -30.23 -28.06 -17.32
CA PRO A 340 -30.70 -28.29 -15.94
C PRO A 340 -30.01 -27.47 -14.85
N ASP A 341 -28.71 -27.21 -14.99
CA ASP A 341 -27.86 -26.47 -14.04
C ASP A 341 -27.64 -25.00 -14.45
N ALA A 342 -28.36 -24.48 -15.47
CA ALA A 342 -28.12 -23.18 -16.08
C ALA A 342 -28.04 -22.01 -15.08
N TYR A 343 -28.93 -21.97 -14.08
CA TYR A 343 -28.93 -20.91 -13.07
C TYR A 343 -27.62 -20.90 -12.25
N GLN A 344 -27.17 -22.08 -11.83
CA GLN A 344 -25.94 -22.22 -11.06
C GLN A 344 -24.72 -21.92 -11.94
N LEU A 345 -24.74 -22.39 -13.19
CA LEU A 345 -23.70 -22.08 -14.18
C LEU A 345 -23.54 -20.57 -14.40
N LEU A 346 -24.62 -19.85 -14.71
CA LEU A 346 -24.55 -18.39 -14.94
C LEU A 346 -24.06 -17.64 -13.70
N ARG A 347 -24.43 -18.11 -12.50
CA ARG A 347 -23.94 -17.56 -11.24
C ARG A 347 -22.44 -17.78 -11.05
N ASP A 348 -21.94 -18.97 -11.38
CA ASP A 348 -20.52 -19.31 -11.23
C ASP A 348 -19.66 -18.58 -12.28
N GLU A 349 -20.14 -18.46 -13.52
CA GLU A 349 -19.47 -17.67 -14.56
C GLU A 349 -19.52 -16.16 -14.25
N SER A 350 -20.57 -15.66 -13.61
CA SER A 350 -20.62 -14.29 -13.07
C SER A 350 -19.54 -14.07 -11.99
N LEU A 351 -19.35 -15.04 -11.10
CA LEU A 351 -18.26 -14.99 -10.11
C LEU A 351 -16.88 -15.04 -10.77
N ARG A 352 -16.70 -15.81 -11.86
CA ARG A 352 -15.47 -15.82 -12.66
C ARG A 352 -15.21 -14.46 -13.30
N LEU A 353 -16.19 -13.83 -13.92
CA LEU A 353 -16.05 -12.50 -14.49
C LEU A 353 -15.65 -11.46 -13.43
N ARG A 354 -16.24 -11.55 -12.23
CA ARG A 354 -15.89 -10.66 -11.10
C ARG A 354 -14.51 -10.93 -10.49
N SER A 355 -13.86 -12.04 -10.83
CA SER A 355 -12.47 -12.31 -10.46
C SER A 355 -11.45 -11.53 -11.29
N ILE A 356 -11.87 -10.99 -12.45
CA ILE A 356 -11.01 -10.12 -13.26
C ILE A 356 -10.60 -8.91 -12.43
N VAL A 357 -9.30 -8.69 -12.35
CA VAL A 357 -8.75 -7.62 -11.53
C VAL A 357 -9.22 -6.28 -12.08
N GLU A 358 -9.92 -5.52 -11.24
CA GLU A 358 -10.45 -4.19 -11.57
C GLU A 358 -9.36 -3.14 -11.86
N GLY A 359 -8.09 -3.54 -11.89
CA GLY A 359 -6.88 -2.75 -12.17
C GLY A 359 -6.81 -2.06 -13.53
N ASN A 360 -7.93 -2.05 -14.25
CA ASN A 360 -8.14 -1.34 -15.48
C ASN A 360 -8.93 -0.05 -15.18
N GLY A 361 -8.91 0.93 -16.07
CA GLY A 361 -9.63 2.20 -15.85
C GLY A 361 -11.14 2.01 -15.65
N LEU A 362 -11.82 3.07 -15.19
CA LEU A 362 -13.26 3.06 -14.92
C LEU A 362 -14.09 2.53 -16.10
N ASP A 363 -13.67 2.83 -17.33
CA ASP A 363 -14.35 2.37 -18.54
C ASP A 363 -14.30 0.85 -18.71
N PHE A 364 -13.16 0.22 -18.44
CA PHE A 364 -13.07 -1.24 -18.49
C PHE A 364 -13.92 -1.89 -17.40
N SER A 365 -13.93 -1.32 -16.19
CA SER A 365 -14.82 -1.80 -15.12
C SER A 365 -16.30 -1.71 -15.50
N ARG A 366 -16.70 -0.67 -16.25
CA ARG A 366 -18.07 -0.53 -16.77
C ARG A 366 -18.38 -1.61 -17.81
N LEU A 367 -17.47 -1.88 -18.75
CA LEU A 367 -17.63 -2.93 -19.75
C LEU A 367 -17.76 -4.33 -19.11
N LEU A 368 -16.92 -4.63 -18.10
CA LEU A 368 -17.03 -5.88 -17.35
C LEU A 368 -18.37 -6.01 -16.62
N ARG A 369 -18.85 -4.92 -15.99
CA ARG A 369 -20.15 -4.92 -15.31
C ARG A 369 -21.31 -5.09 -16.30
N ASP A 370 -21.24 -4.46 -17.47
CA ASP A 370 -22.25 -4.63 -18.52
C ASP A 370 -22.30 -6.09 -19.01
N LEU A 371 -21.14 -6.71 -19.24
CA LEU A 371 -21.06 -8.14 -19.60
C LEU A 371 -21.62 -9.04 -18.48
N ASP A 372 -21.29 -8.78 -17.22
CA ASP A 372 -21.81 -9.54 -16.06
C ASP A 372 -23.34 -9.46 -15.95
N LEU A 373 -23.91 -8.27 -16.17
CA LEU A 373 -25.36 -8.08 -16.15
C LEU A 373 -26.05 -8.84 -17.29
N LYS A 374 -25.47 -8.79 -18.50
CA LYS A 374 -26.01 -9.48 -19.67
C LYS A 374 -25.85 -11.00 -19.59
N LEU A 375 -24.78 -11.49 -18.97
CA LEU A 375 -24.61 -12.91 -18.67
C LEU A 375 -25.76 -13.42 -17.80
N LEU A 376 -26.09 -12.71 -16.72
CA LEU A 376 -27.17 -13.08 -15.82
C LEU A 376 -28.57 -12.92 -16.43
N ALA A 377 -28.70 -12.16 -17.52
CA ALA A 377 -29.94 -11.95 -18.26
C ALA A 377 -30.16 -12.99 -19.38
N LEU A 378 -29.23 -13.93 -19.60
CA LEU A 378 -29.39 -14.95 -20.63
C LEU A 378 -30.63 -15.83 -20.37
N PRO A 379 -31.43 -16.12 -21.41
CA PRO A 379 -32.64 -16.91 -21.26
C PRO A 379 -32.31 -18.37 -20.94
N ILE A 380 -32.82 -18.86 -19.82
CA ILE A 380 -32.67 -20.27 -19.40
C ILE A 380 -33.77 -21.15 -19.99
N THR A 381 -34.94 -20.58 -20.30
CA THR A 381 -36.03 -21.25 -20.99
C THR A 381 -36.08 -20.83 -22.46
N ARG A 382 -36.61 -21.68 -23.34
CA ARG A 382 -36.86 -21.27 -24.73
C ARG A 382 -37.85 -20.11 -24.71
N VAL A 383 -37.40 -18.97 -25.21
CA VAL A 383 -38.26 -17.81 -25.47
C VAL A 383 -38.75 -17.90 -26.92
N GLU A 384 -39.99 -17.51 -27.17
CA GLU A 384 -40.56 -17.45 -28.52
C GLU A 384 -39.71 -16.56 -29.47
N PRO A 385 -39.74 -16.80 -30.79
CA PRO A 385 -38.77 -16.26 -31.76
C PRO A 385 -38.80 -14.74 -32.00
N HIS A 386 -39.41 -13.95 -31.11
CA HIS A 386 -39.46 -12.50 -31.20
C HIS A 386 -38.50 -11.76 -30.26
N ASP A 387 -37.77 -12.47 -29.37
CA ASP A 387 -36.76 -11.85 -28.48
C ASP A 387 -35.33 -12.44 -28.66
N PRO A 388 -34.65 -12.28 -29.81
CA PRO A 388 -33.21 -12.54 -29.95
C PRO A 388 -32.33 -11.50 -29.21
N ALA A 389 -32.91 -10.45 -28.63
CA ALA A 389 -32.19 -9.33 -28.03
C ALA A 389 -31.16 -9.75 -26.94
N PRO A 390 -31.46 -10.63 -25.97
CA PRO A 390 -30.52 -10.91 -24.88
C PRO A 390 -29.21 -11.59 -25.33
N ALA A 391 -29.31 -12.55 -26.26
CA ALA A 391 -28.16 -13.28 -26.77
C ALA A 391 -27.27 -12.37 -27.63
N GLU A 392 -27.88 -11.53 -28.47
CA GLU A 392 -27.16 -10.54 -29.29
C GLU A 392 -26.51 -9.45 -28.43
N GLU A 393 -27.23 -8.93 -27.42
CA GLU A 393 -26.71 -7.95 -26.47
C GLU A 393 -25.50 -8.48 -25.69
N PHE A 394 -25.57 -9.73 -25.24
CA PHE A 394 -24.47 -10.40 -24.56
C PHE A 394 -23.24 -10.55 -25.46
N ARG A 395 -23.42 -11.06 -26.70
CA ARG A 395 -22.33 -11.17 -27.67
C ARG A 395 -21.75 -9.82 -28.05
N HIS A 396 -22.58 -8.78 -28.14
CA HIS A 396 -22.14 -7.43 -28.38
C HIS A 396 -21.28 -6.91 -27.23
N ALA A 397 -21.71 -7.10 -25.97
CA ALA A 397 -20.91 -6.72 -24.80
C ALA A 397 -19.56 -7.47 -24.75
N LEU A 398 -19.58 -8.77 -25.05
CA LEU A 398 -18.38 -9.60 -25.13
C LEU A 398 -17.38 -9.06 -26.17
N ARG A 399 -17.88 -8.71 -27.37
CA ARG A 399 -17.07 -8.14 -28.45
C ARG A 399 -16.48 -6.79 -28.05
N THR A 400 -17.30 -5.88 -27.51
CA THR A 400 -16.87 -4.56 -27.06
C THR A 400 -15.77 -4.65 -25.98
N LEU A 401 -15.88 -5.62 -25.07
CA LEU A 401 -14.85 -5.88 -24.08
C LEU A 401 -13.52 -6.34 -24.72
N ARG A 402 -13.58 -7.30 -25.66
CA ARG A 402 -12.41 -7.80 -26.39
C ARG A 402 -11.73 -6.66 -27.19
N GLU A 403 -12.52 -5.91 -27.96
CA GLU A 403 -12.04 -4.76 -28.74
C GLU A 403 -11.39 -3.69 -27.86
N SER A 404 -11.90 -3.47 -26.65
CA SER A 404 -11.30 -2.52 -25.70
C SER A 404 -9.90 -2.94 -25.27
N VAL A 405 -9.66 -4.23 -25.03
CA VAL A 405 -8.34 -4.74 -24.65
C VAL A 405 -7.39 -4.70 -25.84
N GLU A 406 -7.85 -5.08 -27.03
CA GLU A 406 -7.06 -5.04 -28.26
C GLU A 406 -6.63 -3.62 -28.64
N ARG A 407 -7.56 -2.66 -28.57
CA ARG A 407 -7.27 -1.24 -28.80
C ARG A 407 -6.18 -0.75 -27.85
N ARG A 408 -6.30 -1.11 -26.58
CA ARG A 408 -5.32 -0.75 -25.55
C ARG A 408 -3.95 -1.38 -25.81
N ALA A 409 -3.90 -2.66 -26.17
CA ALA A 409 -2.66 -3.32 -26.55
C ALA A 409 -2.03 -2.69 -27.80
N GLY A 410 -2.83 -2.15 -28.73
CA GLY A 410 -2.36 -1.35 -29.85
C GLY A 410 -1.70 -0.04 -29.42
N ILE A 411 -2.34 0.69 -28.49
CA ILE A 411 -1.79 1.94 -27.93
C ILE A 411 -0.49 1.67 -27.17
N GLU A 412 -0.45 0.65 -26.31
CA GLU A 412 0.76 0.29 -25.55
C GLU A 412 1.92 -0.07 -26.48
N ARG A 413 1.69 -0.90 -27.51
CA ARG A 413 2.72 -1.22 -28.53
C ARG A 413 3.21 0.02 -29.27
N TYR A 414 2.30 0.93 -29.64
CA TYR A 414 2.67 2.19 -30.28
C TYR A 414 3.53 3.07 -29.36
N LEU A 415 3.20 3.15 -28.06
CA LEU A 415 3.98 3.91 -27.08
C LEU A 415 5.35 3.28 -26.85
N GLU A 416 5.45 1.95 -26.75
CA GLU A 416 6.73 1.25 -26.64
C GLU A 416 7.61 1.44 -27.89
N GLU A 417 7.01 1.35 -29.08
CA GLU A 417 7.71 1.59 -30.34
C GLU A 417 8.14 3.05 -30.44
N PHE A 418 7.30 3.99 -30.01
CA PHE A 418 7.63 5.40 -29.91
C PHE A 418 8.78 5.62 -28.92
N GLU A 419 8.78 5.01 -27.73
CA GLU A 419 9.89 5.12 -26.77
C GLU A 419 11.19 4.51 -27.29
N ARG A 420 11.11 3.40 -28.01
CA ARG A 420 12.29 2.76 -28.64
C ARG A 420 12.84 3.58 -29.81
N SER A 421 11.97 4.23 -30.58
CA SER A 421 12.33 5.05 -31.75
C SER A 421 12.66 6.51 -31.40
N ALA A 422 12.12 7.02 -30.30
CA ALA A 422 12.48 8.30 -29.71
C ALA A 422 13.81 8.12 -28.98
N GLU A 423 14.91 8.22 -29.73
CA GLU A 423 16.19 8.59 -29.13
C GLU A 423 15.95 9.77 -28.19
N SER A 424 16.33 9.61 -26.92
CA SER A 424 16.22 10.67 -25.92
C SER A 424 16.65 12.00 -26.54
N PRO A 425 15.84 13.07 -26.46
CA PRO A 425 16.21 14.38 -27.01
C PRO A 425 17.62 14.81 -26.56
N PHE A 426 18.03 14.37 -25.36
CA PHE A 426 19.37 14.54 -24.83
C PHE A 426 20.48 13.96 -25.73
N ARG A 427 20.30 12.78 -26.33
CA ARG A 427 21.28 12.20 -27.28
C ARG A 427 21.32 12.96 -28.61
N LEU A 428 20.16 13.44 -29.08
CA LEU A 428 20.07 14.28 -30.28
C LEU A 428 20.82 15.61 -30.11
N TYR A 429 20.78 16.18 -28.90
CA TYR A 429 21.53 17.40 -28.55
C TYR A 429 22.95 17.11 -28.04
N GLU A 430 23.28 15.90 -27.61
CA GLU A 430 24.62 15.56 -27.09
C GLU A 430 25.70 15.74 -28.17
N SER A 431 25.43 15.32 -29.41
CA SER A 431 26.34 15.51 -30.54
C SER A 431 26.52 16.99 -30.88
N ARG A 432 25.42 17.76 -30.89
CA ARG A 432 25.42 19.21 -31.17
C ARG A 432 26.07 20.01 -30.05
N ILE A 433 25.86 19.63 -28.79
CA ILE A 433 26.53 20.22 -27.63
C ILE A 433 28.01 19.87 -27.68
N ARG A 434 28.40 18.63 -27.97
CA ARG A 434 29.82 18.26 -28.16
C ARG A 434 30.47 19.01 -29.31
N GLU A 435 29.78 19.22 -30.43
CA GLU A 435 30.28 20.03 -31.55
C GLU A 435 30.38 21.51 -31.18
N ALA A 436 29.39 22.08 -30.49
CA ALA A 436 29.45 23.46 -29.98
C ALA A 436 30.47 23.64 -28.84
N SER A 437 30.85 22.55 -28.16
CA SER A 437 31.86 22.54 -27.10
C SER A 437 33.27 22.25 -27.62
N ARG A 438 33.44 22.00 -28.93
CA ARG A 438 34.80 21.90 -29.50
C ARG A 438 35.41 23.31 -29.46
N PRO A 439 36.54 23.50 -28.76
CA PRO A 439 37.22 24.79 -28.77
C PRO A 439 37.64 25.13 -30.22
N ASP A 440 37.29 26.33 -30.68
CA ASP A 440 37.72 26.83 -32.00
C ASP A 440 39.25 26.76 -32.09
N ASP A 441 39.77 26.04 -33.10
CA ASP A 441 41.22 25.89 -33.35
C ASP A 441 41.94 27.24 -33.41
N PHE A 442 41.24 28.29 -33.86
CA PHE A 442 41.73 29.66 -33.93
C PHE A 442 42.03 30.28 -32.55
N LEU A 443 41.28 29.92 -31.50
CA LEU A 443 41.51 30.41 -30.14
C LEU A 443 42.69 29.71 -29.47
N ILE A 444 42.89 28.41 -29.75
CA ILE A 444 44.02 27.63 -29.25
C ILE A 444 45.34 28.14 -29.84
N GLU A 445 45.37 28.46 -31.13
CA GLU A 445 46.59 28.94 -31.80
C GLU A 445 47.03 30.33 -31.30
N ARG A 446 46.07 31.22 -31.03
CA ARG A 446 46.34 32.55 -30.44
C ARG A 446 46.83 32.45 -29.00
N ALA A 447 46.20 31.60 -28.19
CA ALA A 447 46.63 31.36 -26.82
C ALA A 447 48.03 30.75 -26.76
N ARG A 448 48.35 29.83 -27.68
CA ARG A 448 49.68 29.24 -27.82
C ARG A 448 50.73 30.27 -28.23
N LYS A 449 50.48 31.08 -29.26
CA LYS A 449 51.38 32.17 -29.67
C LYS A 449 51.59 33.21 -28.57
N PHE A 450 50.56 33.47 -27.75
CA PHE A 450 50.68 34.36 -26.60
C PHE A 450 51.57 33.76 -25.51
N LEU A 451 51.39 32.49 -25.17
CA LEU A 451 52.22 31.79 -24.18
C LEU A 451 53.67 31.68 -24.64
N GLU A 452 53.93 31.29 -25.89
CA GLU A 452 55.28 31.21 -26.46
C GLU A 452 55.98 32.59 -26.46
N ARG A 453 55.24 33.68 -26.72
CA ARG A 453 55.77 35.04 -26.68
C ARG A 453 56.06 35.51 -25.25
N THR A 454 55.22 35.10 -24.29
CA THR A 454 55.40 35.44 -22.87
C THR A 454 56.56 34.67 -22.27
N GLU A 455 56.72 33.40 -22.61
CA GLU A 455 57.86 32.56 -22.22
C GLU A 455 59.17 33.09 -22.80
N ALA A 456 59.19 33.49 -24.08
CA ALA A 456 60.36 34.11 -24.70
C ALA A 456 60.77 35.45 -24.06
N LEU A 457 59.79 36.25 -23.59
CA LEU A 457 60.06 37.48 -22.84
C LEU A 457 60.62 37.18 -21.44
N TYR A 458 60.09 36.15 -20.76
CA TYR A 458 60.52 35.75 -19.42
C TYR A 458 61.93 35.14 -19.39
N LEU A 459 62.37 34.54 -20.50
CA LEU A 459 63.72 33.97 -20.65
C LEU A 459 64.77 35.00 -21.13
N GLN A 460 64.35 36.24 -21.43
CA GLN A 460 65.22 37.36 -21.79
C GLN A 460 65.50 38.33 -20.62
N GLU A 461 64.72 38.23 -19.54
CA GLU A 461 65.06 38.76 -18.20
C GLU A 461 65.90 37.75 -17.43
#